data_AF-A0A853JTV7-F1
#
_entry.id   AF-A0A853JTV7-F1
#
_cell.length_a   1.000
_cell.length_b   1.000
_cell.length_c   1.000
_cell.angle_alpha   90.00
_cell.angle_beta   90.00
_cell.angle_gamma   90.00
#
_symmetry.space_group_name_H-M   'P 1'
#
loop_
_entity.id
_entity.type
_entity.pdbx_description
1 polymer ?
#
loop_
_entity_poly.entity_id
_entity_poly.type
_entity_poly.pdbx_seq_one_letter_code
_entity_poly.pdbx_strand_id
1 'polypeptide(L)'
;MDLYQALKNRQEKLSLVGLGYVGMPIAVAFSKKVDVIGFDVNAEKVQLYQKGIDPTKEVGDEAIKRCSVDFTNNETKLREARFHIIAVPTPVRDDKTPDLTPVEGASQTLGRNLTKGSVVVYESTVYPGVTEEVCIPILEKASGLKCGEDFKVGYSPERINPGDKVHRLETIVKIVSGMDAETLDTIAKVYELVVDAGVHRAESIKVAEAAKVIENSQRDINIAFMNELSIIFNKMGIDTQA
;
A
#
# COMPACT_ATOMS: atom_id res chain seq x y z
N MET A 1 -3.03 3.04 25.79
CA MET A 1 -2.11 1.99 25.30
C MET A 1 -1.77 2.36 23.86
N ASP A 2 -0.49 2.34 23.50
CA ASP A 2 -0.04 2.67 22.14
C ASP A 2 -0.66 1.70 21.11
N LEU A 3 -1.09 2.22 19.95
CA LEU A 3 -1.77 1.45 18.90
C LEU A 3 -0.93 0.27 18.42
N TYR A 4 0.38 0.46 18.30
CA TYR A 4 1.31 -0.62 17.95
C TYR A 4 1.24 -1.79 18.95
N GLN A 5 1.23 -1.50 20.25
CA GLN A 5 1.13 -2.55 21.28
C GLN A 5 -0.23 -3.24 21.27
N ALA A 6 -1.31 -2.49 21.02
CA ALA A 6 -2.66 -3.06 20.91
C ALA A 6 -2.78 -4.02 19.71
N LEU A 7 -2.21 -3.67 18.55
CA LEU A 7 -2.12 -4.55 17.38
C LEU A 7 -1.31 -5.81 17.69
N LYS A 8 -0.11 -5.65 18.26
CA LYS A 8 0.80 -6.76 18.59
C LYS A 8 0.17 -7.75 19.58
N ASN A 9 -0.60 -7.24 20.53
CA ASN A 9 -1.31 -8.06 21.54
C ASN A 9 -2.69 -8.54 21.06
N ARG A 10 -3.06 -8.31 19.79
CA ARG A 10 -4.36 -8.71 19.19
C ARG A 10 -5.58 -8.15 19.94
N GLN A 11 -5.45 -6.93 20.44
CA GLN A 11 -6.53 -6.16 21.06
C GLN A 11 -7.16 -5.17 20.08
N GLU A 12 -6.44 -4.83 19.02
CA GLU A 12 -6.90 -4.03 17.89
C GLU A 12 -6.55 -4.75 16.59
N LYS A 13 -7.29 -4.43 15.52
CA LYS A 13 -7.09 -5.04 14.20
C LYS A 13 -6.47 -4.06 13.20
N LEU A 14 -5.79 -4.64 12.23
CA LEU A 14 -5.38 -3.96 11.01
C LEU A 14 -6.40 -4.28 9.89
N SER A 15 -6.79 -3.29 9.09
CA SER A 15 -7.53 -3.57 7.86
C SER A 15 -6.69 -3.23 6.64
N LEU A 16 -6.79 -4.05 5.61
CA LEU A 16 -6.18 -3.79 4.31
C LEU A 16 -7.28 -3.65 3.24
N VAL A 17 -7.37 -2.46 2.65
CA VAL A 17 -8.37 -2.05 1.66
C VAL A 17 -7.74 -2.14 0.27
N GLY A 18 -8.24 -3.07 -0.55
CA GLY A 18 -7.71 -3.40 -1.86
C GLY A 18 -6.85 -4.67 -1.81
N LEU A 19 -7.42 -5.80 -2.23
CA LEU A 19 -6.76 -7.12 -2.23
C LEU A 19 -6.27 -7.46 -3.64
N GLY A 20 -5.48 -6.55 -4.21
CA GLY A 20 -4.78 -6.75 -5.47
C GLY A 20 -3.37 -7.30 -5.28
N TYR A 21 -2.53 -7.11 -6.29
CA TYR A 21 -1.15 -7.62 -6.29
C TYR A 21 -0.26 -7.01 -5.19
N VAL A 22 -0.53 -5.76 -4.79
CA VAL A 22 0.16 -5.10 -3.66
C VAL A 22 -0.44 -5.57 -2.33
N GLY A 23 -1.75 -5.39 -2.20
CA GLY A 23 -2.43 -5.55 -0.92
C GLY A 23 -2.44 -6.97 -0.40
N MET A 24 -2.60 -7.97 -1.28
CA MET A 24 -2.70 -9.37 -0.85
C MET A 24 -1.43 -9.87 -0.15
N PRO A 25 -0.21 -9.71 -0.71
CA PRO A 25 1.03 -10.01 0.00
C PRO A 25 1.15 -9.32 1.37
N ILE A 26 0.78 -8.03 1.46
CA ILE A 26 0.82 -7.27 2.71
C ILE A 26 -0.14 -7.88 3.75
N ALA A 27 -1.40 -8.14 3.38
CA ALA A 27 -2.39 -8.72 4.29
C ALA A 27 -1.96 -10.11 4.79
N VAL A 28 -1.46 -10.96 3.90
CA VAL A 28 -0.95 -12.30 4.27
C VAL A 28 0.24 -12.20 5.21
N ALA A 29 1.18 -11.28 4.95
CA ALA A 29 2.35 -11.08 5.82
C ALA A 29 1.92 -10.63 7.23
N PHE A 30 1.03 -9.63 7.32
CA PHE A 30 0.53 -9.13 8.60
C PHE A 30 -0.32 -10.16 9.36
N SER A 31 -1.09 -11.01 8.67
CA SER A 31 -1.93 -12.03 9.32
C SER A 31 -1.14 -13.02 10.18
N LYS A 32 0.16 -13.19 9.89
CA LYS A 32 1.07 -14.02 10.71
C LYS A 32 1.39 -13.40 12.07
N LYS A 33 1.19 -12.08 12.23
CA LYS A 33 1.64 -11.30 13.38
C LYS A 33 0.49 -10.68 14.16
N VAL A 34 -0.55 -10.19 13.46
CA VAL A 34 -1.70 -9.47 14.01
C VAL A 34 -2.99 -9.93 13.36
N ASP A 35 -4.13 -9.53 13.91
CA ASP A 35 -5.44 -9.81 13.31
C ASP A 35 -5.71 -8.85 12.15
N VAL A 36 -6.03 -9.39 10.97
CA VAL A 36 -6.16 -8.63 9.72
C VAL A 36 -7.54 -8.81 9.09
N ILE A 37 -8.19 -7.71 8.76
CA ILE A 37 -9.39 -7.66 7.92
C ILE A 37 -8.97 -7.33 6.49
N GLY A 38 -9.19 -8.25 5.56
CA GLY A 38 -8.92 -8.02 4.14
C GLY A 38 -10.19 -7.58 3.43
N PHE A 39 -10.27 -6.32 3.00
CA PHE A 39 -11.43 -5.76 2.32
C PHE A 39 -11.17 -5.50 0.84
N ASP A 40 -12.07 -5.96 -0.03
CA ASP A 40 -12.09 -5.58 -1.44
C ASP A 40 -13.54 -5.37 -1.90
N VAL A 41 -13.76 -4.36 -2.76
CA VAL A 41 -15.09 -4.05 -3.30
C VAL A 41 -15.59 -5.13 -4.26
N ASN A 42 -14.69 -5.93 -4.85
CA ASN A 42 -15.05 -7.02 -5.74
C ASN A 42 -15.44 -8.27 -4.93
N ALA A 43 -16.76 -8.49 -4.80
CA ALA A 43 -17.33 -9.62 -4.09
C ALA A 43 -16.89 -10.99 -4.64
N GLU A 44 -16.78 -11.13 -5.97
CA GLU A 44 -16.35 -12.38 -6.60
C GLU A 44 -14.91 -12.72 -6.22
N LYS A 45 -14.03 -11.71 -6.23
CA LYS A 45 -12.64 -11.85 -5.80
C LYS A 45 -12.54 -12.27 -4.34
N VAL A 46 -13.32 -11.64 -3.45
CA VAL A 46 -13.38 -12.02 -2.03
C VAL A 46 -13.84 -13.47 -1.85
N GLN A 47 -14.85 -13.91 -2.59
CA GLN A 47 -15.32 -15.30 -2.53
C GLN A 47 -14.25 -16.31 -2.96
N LEU A 48 -13.40 -15.96 -3.94
CA LEU A 48 -12.26 -16.81 -4.32
C LEU A 48 -11.26 -16.94 -3.17
N TYR A 49 -10.91 -15.83 -2.51
CA TYR A 49 -10.01 -15.88 -1.36
C TYR A 49 -10.60 -16.70 -0.20
N GLN A 50 -11.89 -16.55 0.09
CA GLN A 50 -12.58 -17.36 1.10
C GLN A 50 -12.59 -18.86 0.77
N LYS A 51 -12.50 -19.23 -0.52
CA LYS A 51 -12.35 -20.62 -0.98
C LYS A 51 -10.89 -21.09 -1.01
N GLY A 52 -9.94 -20.27 -0.59
CA GLY A 52 -8.52 -20.61 -0.60
C GLY A 52 -7.86 -20.50 -1.98
N ILE A 53 -8.41 -19.71 -2.89
CA ILE A 53 -7.91 -19.51 -4.25
C ILE A 53 -7.31 -18.09 -4.36
N ASP A 54 -6.10 -17.98 -4.90
CA ASP A 54 -5.43 -16.70 -5.19
C ASP A 54 -5.64 -16.27 -6.66
N PRO A 55 -6.63 -15.43 -6.98
CA PRO A 55 -6.80 -14.85 -8.31
C PRO A 55 -5.65 -13.96 -8.77
N THR A 56 -4.81 -13.43 -7.87
CA THR A 56 -3.68 -12.54 -8.22
C THR A 56 -2.44 -13.32 -8.62
N LYS A 57 -2.30 -14.56 -8.13
CA LYS A 57 -1.11 -15.42 -8.26
C LYS A 57 0.15 -14.86 -7.60
N GLU A 58 0.04 -13.87 -6.72
CA GLU A 58 1.18 -13.27 -6.03
C GLU A 58 1.64 -14.10 -4.83
N VAL A 59 0.71 -14.66 -4.05
CA VAL A 59 1.03 -15.44 -2.83
C VAL A 59 0.75 -16.93 -2.99
N GLY A 60 -0.16 -17.28 -3.90
CA GLY A 60 -0.59 -18.64 -4.21
C GLY A 60 -1.64 -19.20 -3.24
N ASP A 61 -2.44 -20.15 -3.75
CA ASP A 61 -3.58 -20.77 -3.05
C ASP A 61 -3.21 -21.31 -1.66
N GLU A 62 -2.04 -21.94 -1.53
CA GLU A 62 -1.59 -22.49 -0.25
C GLU A 62 -1.36 -21.41 0.82
N ALA A 63 -0.90 -20.22 0.43
CA ALA A 63 -0.74 -19.11 1.35
C ALA A 63 -2.10 -18.56 1.78
N ILE A 64 -3.06 -18.44 0.84
CA ILE A 64 -4.43 -18.00 1.14
C ILE A 64 -5.12 -18.97 2.10
N LYS A 65 -5.05 -20.28 1.86
CA LYS A 65 -5.66 -21.30 2.73
C LYS A 65 -5.11 -21.30 4.17
N ARG A 66 -3.84 -20.90 4.34
CA ARG A 66 -3.16 -20.92 5.64
C ARG A 66 -3.18 -19.59 6.37
N CYS A 67 -3.47 -18.49 5.67
CA CYS A 67 -3.52 -17.17 6.30
C CYS A 67 -4.76 -17.04 7.20
N SER A 68 -4.68 -16.15 8.19
CA SER A 68 -5.79 -15.84 9.10
C SER A 68 -6.45 -14.51 8.74
N VAL A 69 -6.40 -14.11 7.47
CA VAL A 69 -7.05 -12.88 7.00
C VAL A 69 -8.56 -13.10 6.97
N ASP A 70 -9.30 -12.19 7.59
CA ASP A 70 -10.75 -12.14 7.51
C ASP A 70 -11.16 -11.43 6.21
N PHE A 71 -11.30 -12.20 5.12
CA PHE A 71 -11.68 -11.69 3.80
C PHE A 71 -13.15 -11.30 3.76
N THR A 72 -13.43 -10.06 3.35
CA THR A 72 -14.78 -9.49 3.35
C THR A 72 -14.97 -8.46 2.23
N ASN A 73 -16.18 -8.34 1.70
CA ASN A 73 -16.62 -7.21 0.88
C ASN A 73 -17.64 -6.32 1.64
N ASN A 74 -17.89 -6.63 2.92
CA ASN A 74 -18.72 -5.80 3.78
C ASN A 74 -17.88 -4.71 4.44
N GLU A 75 -18.11 -3.46 4.03
CA GLU A 75 -17.36 -2.29 4.52
C GLU A 75 -17.52 -2.04 6.02
N THR A 76 -18.63 -2.48 6.65
CA THR A 76 -18.87 -2.19 8.06
C THR A 76 -17.87 -2.87 8.99
N LYS A 77 -17.23 -3.96 8.54
CA LYS A 77 -16.14 -4.62 9.29
C LYS A 77 -14.91 -3.75 9.44
N LEU A 78 -14.71 -2.75 8.58
CA LEU A 78 -13.58 -1.81 8.69
C LEU A 78 -13.62 -1.02 10.01
N ARG A 79 -14.80 -0.86 10.64
CA ARG A 79 -14.96 -0.23 11.96
C ARG A 79 -14.30 -0.99 13.11
N GLU A 80 -13.99 -2.27 12.91
CA GLU A 80 -13.33 -3.12 13.89
C GLU A 80 -11.79 -2.96 13.90
N ALA A 81 -11.24 -2.17 12.98
CA ALA A 81 -9.82 -1.88 12.87
C ALA A 81 -9.52 -0.41 13.21
N ARG A 82 -8.29 -0.16 13.66
CA ARG A 82 -7.75 1.18 13.90
C ARG A 82 -6.50 1.50 13.08
N PHE A 83 -5.88 0.51 12.46
CA PHE A 83 -4.79 0.73 11.54
C PHE A 83 -5.25 0.28 10.16
N HIS A 84 -5.32 1.20 9.21
CA HIS A 84 -5.86 0.95 7.89
C HIS A 84 -4.78 1.14 6.83
N ILE A 85 -4.59 0.17 5.95
CA ILE A 85 -3.72 0.28 4.78
C ILE A 85 -4.61 0.32 3.53
N ILE A 86 -4.44 1.33 2.68
CA ILE A 86 -5.12 1.44 1.39
C ILE A 86 -4.13 1.12 0.26
N ALA A 87 -4.39 0.03 -0.45
CA ALA A 87 -3.56 -0.53 -1.52
C ALA A 87 -4.39 -0.82 -2.78
N VAL A 88 -5.09 0.20 -3.29
CA VAL A 88 -5.92 0.12 -4.50
C VAL A 88 -5.14 0.62 -5.73
N PRO A 89 -5.50 0.17 -6.95
CA PRO A 89 -4.78 0.58 -8.16
C PRO A 89 -4.92 2.08 -8.42
N THR A 90 -3.91 2.68 -9.02
CA THR A 90 -3.93 4.05 -9.56
C THR A 90 -3.64 3.97 -11.06
N PRO A 91 -4.63 3.57 -11.88
CA PRO A 91 -4.42 3.44 -13.31
C PRO A 91 -4.13 4.81 -13.93
N VAL A 92 -3.63 4.80 -15.14
CA VAL A 92 -3.34 6.00 -15.92
C VAL A 92 -4.34 6.06 -17.07
N ARG A 93 -4.92 7.23 -17.32
CA ARG A 93 -5.84 7.48 -18.45
C ARG A 93 -5.07 7.54 -19.77
N ASP A 94 -5.79 7.52 -20.89
CA ASP A 94 -5.20 7.59 -22.23
C ASP A 94 -4.37 8.87 -22.46
N ASP A 95 -4.72 9.96 -21.78
CA ASP A 95 -4.01 11.24 -21.82
C ASP A 95 -2.79 11.29 -20.87
N LYS A 96 -2.42 10.16 -20.27
CA LYS A 96 -1.34 9.98 -19.30
C LYS A 96 -1.57 10.63 -17.94
N THR A 97 -2.77 11.12 -17.66
CA THR A 97 -3.11 11.62 -16.32
C THR A 97 -3.44 10.44 -15.37
N PRO A 98 -3.02 10.50 -14.10
CA PRO A 98 -3.43 9.50 -13.11
C PRO A 98 -4.95 9.52 -12.90
N ASP A 99 -5.57 8.34 -12.87
CA ASP A 99 -6.95 8.16 -12.44
C ASP A 99 -6.99 7.86 -10.94
N LEU A 100 -7.40 8.86 -10.16
CA LEU A 100 -7.53 8.75 -8.70
C LEU A 100 -8.85 8.12 -8.25
N THR A 101 -9.77 7.81 -9.16
CA THR A 101 -11.10 7.27 -8.83
C THR A 101 -11.04 6.09 -7.84
N PRO A 102 -10.15 5.10 -8.00
CA PRO A 102 -10.08 3.99 -7.04
C PRO A 102 -9.62 4.41 -5.64
N VAL A 103 -8.63 5.30 -5.52
CA VAL A 103 -8.10 5.76 -4.22
C VAL A 103 -9.08 6.70 -3.52
N GLU A 104 -9.79 7.54 -4.28
CA GLU A 104 -10.89 8.36 -3.79
C GLU A 104 -12.04 7.49 -3.27
N GLY A 105 -12.46 6.47 -4.03
CA GLY A 105 -13.51 5.54 -3.64
C GLY A 105 -13.14 4.70 -2.41
N ALA A 106 -11.88 4.27 -2.30
CA ALA A 106 -11.35 3.59 -1.12
C ALA A 106 -11.36 4.51 0.11
N SER A 107 -10.92 5.76 -0.05
CA SER A 107 -10.92 6.78 1.00
C SER A 107 -12.35 7.08 1.47
N GLN A 108 -13.31 7.17 0.54
CA GLN A 108 -14.71 7.40 0.90
C GLN A 108 -15.31 6.20 1.65
N THR A 109 -14.99 4.98 1.21
CA THR A 109 -15.46 3.73 1.84
C THR A 109 -14.88 3.57 3.24
N LEU A 110 -13.59 3.83 3.40
CA LEU A 110 -12.95 3.83 4.71
C LEU A 110 -13.51 4.95 5.58
N GLY A 111 -13.67 6.17 5.05
CA GLY A 111 -14.20 7.33 5.78
C GLY A 111 -15.57 7.06 6.43
N ARG A 112 -16.51 6.41 5.72
CA ARG A 112 -17.82 6.00 6.29
C ARG A 112 -17.72 5.04 7.49
N ASN A 113 -16.58 4.39 7.64
CA ASN A 113 -16.31 3.34 8.61
C ASN A 113 -15.13 3.68 9.53
N LEU A 114 -14.58 4.88 9.41
CA LEU A 114 -13.42 5.33 10.17
C LEU A 114 -13.83 5.62 11.62
N THR A 115 -12.99 5.22 12.57
CA THR A 115 -13.24 5.47 13.99
C THR A 115 -12.17 6.41 14.57
N LYS A 116 -12.53 7.16 15.61
CA LYS A 116 -11.57 8.05 16.30
C LYS A 116 -10.39 7.24 16.82
N GLY A 117 -9.17 7.76 16.74
CA GLY A 117 -7.91 7.10 17.10
C GLY A 117 -7.33 6.22 16.01
N SER A 118 -7.84 6.29 14.78
CA SER A 118 -7.34 5.49 13.66
C SER A 118 -6.10 6.10 13.00
N VAL A 119 -5.26 5.25 12.42
CA VAL A 119 -4.15 5.61 11.53
C VAL A 119 -4.43 5.04 10.14
N VAL A 120 -4.40 5.89 9.12
CA VAL A 120 -4.61 5.49 7.71
C VAL A 120 -3.31 5.64 6.93
N VAL A 121 -2.84 4.56 6.32
CA VAL A 121 -1.62 4.54 5.51
C VAL A 121 -1.97 4.24 4.06
N TYR A 122 -1.51 5.09 3.14
CA TYR A 122 -1.65 4.86 1.72
C TYR A 122 -0.40 4.17 1.14
N GLU A 123 -0.64 3.11 0.36
CA GLU A 123 0.38 2.36 -0.41
C GLU A 123 0.25 2.58 -1.92
N SER A 124 -0.94 2.99 -2.36
CA SER A 124 -1.23 3.32 -3.75
C SER A 124 -0.25 4.37 -4.29
N THR A 125 0.39 4.07 -5.42
CA THR A 125 1.35 5.01 -6.03
C THR A 125 0.62 6.26 -6.52
N VAL A 126 1.01 7.41 -6.01
CA VAL A 126 0.40 8.71 -6.32
C VAL A 126 1.48 9.78 -6.56
N TYR A 127 1.08 10.92 -7.11
CA TYR A 127 1.97 12.07 -7.20
C TYR A 127 2.05 12.80 -5.84
N PRO A 128 3.13 13.57 -5.59
CA PRO A 128 3.28 14.30 -4.33
C PRO A 128 2.12 15.26 -4.08
N GLY A 129 1.45 15.09 -2.94
CA GLY A 129 0.30 15.89 -2.49
C GLY A 129 -1.02 15.13 -2.47
N VAL A 130 -1.19 13.99 -3.14
CA VAL A 130 -2.51 13.30 -3.19
C VAL A 130 -3.00 12.88 -1.82
N THR A 131 -2.13 12.36 -0.95
CA THR A 131 -2.53 11.95 0.39
C THR A 131 -3.10 13.13 1.18
N GLU A 132 -2.42 14.27 1.17
CA GLU A 132 -2.78 15.44 1.97
C GLU A 132 -3.92 16.27 1.34
N GLU A 133 -3.89 16.47 0.02
CA GLU A 133 -4.72 17.44 -0.69
C GLU A 133 -6.02 16.80 -1.24
N VAL A 134 -6.06 15.48 -1.42
CA VAL A 134 -7.22 14.76 -1.98
C VAL A 134 -7.81 13.78 -0.96
N CYS A 135 -6.96 12.91 -0.39
CA CYS A 135 -7.43 11.80 0.43
C CYS A 135 -7.92 12.23 1.82
N ILE A 136 -7.18 13.10 2.52
CA ILE A 136 -7.60 13.65 3.83
C ILE A 136 -8.99 14.32 3.74
N PRO A 137 -9.26 15.27 2.82
CA PRO A 137 -10.58 15.89 2.71
C PRO A 137 -11.73 14.90 2.50
N ILE A 138 -11.50 13.81 1.74
CA ILE A 138 -12.49 12.76 1.53
C ILE A 138 -12.75 11.98 2.82
N LEU A 139 -11.69 11.60 3.54
CA LEU A 139 -11.81 10.91 4.83
C LEU A 139 -12.58 11.77 5.85
N GLU A 140 -12.23 13.05 5.99
CA GLU A 140 -12.89 13.98 6.90
C GLU A 140 -14.37 14.15 6.55
N LYS A 141 -14.68 14.40 5.27
CA LYS A 141 -16.06 14.59 4.80
C LYS A 141 -16.93 13.35 5.01
N ALA A 142 -16.39 12.16 4.74
CA ALA A 142 -17.16 10.92 4.84
C ALA A 142 -17.32 10.41 6.29
N SER A 143 -16.36 10.71 7.16
CA SER A 143 -16.37 10.28 8.57
C SER A 143 -16.99 11.28 9.53
N GLY A 144 -16.95 12.58 9.20
CA GLY A 144 -17.22 13.66 10.14
C GLY A 144 -16.13 13.83 11.22
N LEU A 145 -14.99 13.14 11.08
CA LEU A 145 -13.82 13.25 11.95
C LEU A 145 -12.80 14.23 11.37
N LYS A 146 -11.91 14.74 12.21
CA LYS A 146 -10.86 15.67 11.79
C LYS A 146 -9.47 15.03 11.80
N CYS A 147 -8.71 15.19 10.73
CA CYS A 147 -7.35 14.69 10.63
C CYS A 147 -6.41 15.45 11.57
N GLY A 148 -5.47 14.74 12.19
CA GLY A 148 -4.55 15.27 13.21
C GLY A 148 -5.15 15.33 14.62
N GLU A 149 -6.48 15.31 14.76
CA GLU A 149 -7.17 15.33 16.06
C GLU A 149 -7.86 13.99 16.34
N ASP A 150 -8.73 13.55 15.43
CA ASP A 150 -9.52 12.32 15.58
C ASP A 150 -8.90 11.13 14.86
N PHE A 151 -8.14 11.33 13.79
CA PHE A 151 -7.41 10.28 13.09
C PHE A 151 -6.12 10.83 12.50
N LYS A 152 -5.17 9.96 12.19
CA LYS A 152 -3.86 10.33 11.64
C LYS A 152 -3.60 9.62 10.32
N VAL A 153 -2.71 10.17 9.50
CA VAL A 153 -2.39 9.61 8.19
C VAL A 153 -0.89 9.45 7.96
N GLY A 154 -0.55 8.55 7.04
CA GLY A 154 0.81 8.39 6.53
C GLY A 154 0.82 7.76 5.16
N TYR A 155 2.02 7.54 4.66
CA TYR A 155 2.24 6.98 3.32
C TYR A 155 3.44 6.05 3.32
N SER A 156 3.33 4.94 2.61
CA SER A 156 4.39 3.96 2.46
C SER A 156 4.35 3.43 1.03
N PRO A 157 5.21 3.89 0.11
CA PRO A 157 5.11 3.48 -1.28
C PRO A 157 5.48 2.01 -1.45
N GLU A 158 4.72 1.31 -2.28
CA GLU A 158 5.05 -0.07 -2.64
C GLU A 158 6.34 -0.16 -3.49
N ARG A 159 7.16 -1.18 -3.24
CA ARG A 159 8.42 -1.49 -3.95
C ARG A 159 8.54 -2.97 -4.36
N ILE A 160 7.47 -3.76 -4.25
CA ILE A 160 7.37 -5.14 -4.75
C ILE A 160 7.37 -5.13 -6.28
N ASN A 161 8.19 -6.01 -6.87
CA ASN A 161 8.11 -6.35 -8.28
C ASN A 161 7.22 -7.60 -8.44
N PRO A 162 6.14 -7.55 -9.24
CA PRO A 162 5.29 -8.70 -9.49
C PRO A 162 6.10 -9.91 -9.98
N GLY A 163 5.91 -11.07 -9.34
CA GLY A 163 6.62 -12.31 -9.67
C GLY A 163 8.08 -12.41 -9.21
N ASP A 164 8.64 -11.38 -8.56
CA ASP A 164 9.99 -11.46 -7.95
C ASP A 164 9.94 -12.23 -6.63
N LYS A 165 10.50 -13.45 -6.63
CA LYS A 165 10.54 -14.33 -5.45
C LYS A 165 11.75 -14.07 -4.55
N VAL A 166 12.72 -13.27 -5.00
CA VAL A 166 13.96 -12.97 -4.29
C VAL A 166 13.79 -11.69 -3.50
N HIS A 167 13.32 -10.62 -4.14
CA HIS A 167 13.08 -9.33 -3.49
C HIS A 167 11.60 -9.20 -3.11
N ARG A 168 11.27 -9.78 -1.95
CA ARG A 168 9.92 -9.76 -1.40
C ARG A 168 9.75 -8.62 -0.39
N LEU A 169 8.50 -8.37 0.00
CA LEU A 169 8.11 -7.41 1.05
C LEU A 169 9.01 -7.51 2.30
N GLU A 170 9.31 -8.73 2.74
CA GLU A 170 10.08 -8.97 3.97
C GLU A 170 11.56 -8.53 3.84
N THR A 171 12.10 -8.52 2.63
CA THR A 171 13.55 -8.39 2.34
C THR A 171 13.97 -7.03 1.78
N ILE A 172 13.02 -6.17 1.43
CA ILE A 172 13.29 -4.84 0.87
C ILE A 172 13.08 -3.79 1.94
N VAL A 173 14.04 -2.86 2.09
CA VAL A 173 13.86 -1.68 2.96
C VAL A 173 12.65 -0.89 2.48
N LYS A 174 11.64 -0.77 3.35
CA LYS A 174 10.38 -0.08 3.03
C LYS A 174 10.46 1.39 3.44
N ILE A 175 10.01 2.30 2.57
CA ILE A 175 9.92 3.71 2.91
C ILE A 175 8.61 3.93 3.66
N VAL A 176 8.64 4.63 4.79
CA VAL A 176 7.46 5.00 5.57
C VAL A 176 7.50 6.49 5.90
N SER A 177 6.33 7.11 5.98
CA SER A 177 6.14 8.50 6.37
C SER A 177 4.86 8.63 7.19
N GLY A 178 4.81 9.61 8.08
CA GLY A 178 3.62 9.98 8.85
C GLY A 178 3.43 11.49 8.79
N MET A 179 2.21 11.95 9.06
CA MET A 179 1.90 13.39 9.11
C MET A 179 2.60 14.12 10.26
N ASP A 180 3.02 13.39 11.30
CA ASP A 180 3.82 13.88 12.41
C ASP A 180 4.78 12.77 12.92
N ALA A 181 5.69 13.12 13.83
CA ALA A 181 6.71 12.20 14.35
C ALA A 181 6.13 10.98 15.11
N GLU A 182 5.03 11.18 15.84
CA GLU A 182 4.35 10.11 16.59
C GLU A 182 3.71 9.09 15.62
N THR A 183 3.06 9.59 14.58
CA THR A 183 2.45 8.79 13.52
C THR A 183 3.52 8.02 12.75
N LEU A 184 4.62 8.69 12.41
CA LEU A 184 5.77 8.07 11.72
C LEU A 184 6.35 6.91 12.55
N ASP A 185 6.55 7.12 13.86
CA ASP A 185 7.05 6.06 14.74
C ASP A 185 6.07 4.88 14.84
N THR A 186 4.78 5.15 14.97
CA THR A 186 3.74 4.11 14.98
C THR A 186 3.73 3.30 13.69
N ILE A 187 3.70 3.98 12.54
CA ILE A 187 3.70 3.35 11.21
C ILE A 187 4.97 2.51 11.02
N ALA A 188 6.12 3.06 11.36
CA ALA A 188 7.40 2.37 11.23
C ALA A 188 7.42 1.06 12.04
N LYS A 189 7.04 1.10 13.32
CA LYS A 189 6.96 -0.08 14.18
C LYS A 189 5.98 -1.12 13.67
N VAL A 190 4.84 -0.70 13.11
CA VAL A 190 3.86 -1.62 12.52
C VAL A 190 4.46 -2.32 11.30
N TYR A 191 5.06 -1.61 10.34
CA TYR A 191 5.70 -2.25 9.18
C TYR A 191 6.90 -3.12 9.56
N GLU A 192 7.68 -2.74 10.58
CA GLU A 192 8.79 -3.55 11.11
C GLU A 192 8.34 -4.91 11.68
N LEU A 193 7.03 -5.17 11.87
CA LEU A 193 6.53 -6.51 12.21
C LEU A 193 6.68 -7.53 11.07
N VAL A 194 6.71 -7.05 9.83
CA VAL A 194 6.69 -7.87 8.61
C VAL A 194 7.83 -7.57 7.63
N VAL A 195 8.56 -6.46 7.81
CA VAL A 195 9.70 -6.06 6.99
C VAL A 195 11.01 -6.29 7.76
N ASP A 196 11.64 -7.45 7.56
CA ASP A 196 12.88 -7.85 8.25
C ASP A 196 14.07 -6.96 7.88
N ALA A 197 14.09 -6.43 6.66
CA ALA A 197 15.11 -5.48 6.19
C ALA A 197 15.03 -4.10 6.89
N GLY A 198 13.97 -3.84 7.65
CA GLY A 198 13.71 -2.57 8.31
C GLY A 198 13.06 -1.51 7.41
N VAL A 199 12.86 -0.33 7.98
CA VAL A 199 12.16 0.78 7.31
C VAL A 199 13.01 2.05 7.26
N HIS A 200 12.93 2.75 6.14
CA HIS A 200 13.45 4.10 5.97
C HIS A 200 12.35 5.12 6.31
N ARG A 201 12.60 5.95 7.32
CA ARG A 201 11.68 6.98 7.79
C ARG A 201 11.89 8.26 6.98
N ALA A 202 10.99 8.54 6.05
CA ALA A 202 11.01 9.75 5.25
C ALA A 202 10.52 10.97 6.05
N GLU A 203 11.06 12.15 5.74
CA GLU A 203 10.81 13.38 6.49
C GLU A 203 9.36 13.88 6.42
N SER A 204 8.65 13.56 5.33
CA SER A 204 7.24 13.90 5.16
C SER A 204 6.56 12.94 4.18
N ILE A 205 5.23 12.95 4.18
CA ILE A 205 4.40 12.21 3.23
C ILE A 205 4.75 12.59 1.79
N LYS A 206 4.85 13.90 1.52
CA LYS A 206 5.20 14.45 0.20
C LYS A 206 6.57 13.98 -0.30
N VAL A 207 7.56 13.84 0.60
CA VAL A 207 8.88 13.28 0.26
C VAL A 207 8.78 11.78 -0.08
N ALA A 208 8.00 11.00 0.66
CA ALA A 208 7.80 9.59 0.39
C ALA A 208 7.03 9.34 -0.93
N GLU A 209 6.03 10.15 -1.24
CA GLU A 209 5.33 10.15 -2.54
C GLU A 209 6.31 10.48 -3.69
N ALA A 210 7.14 11.51 -3.52
CA ALA A 210 8.11 11.93 -4.53
C ALA A 210 9.19 10.87 -4.79
N ALA A 211 9.67 10.19 -3.74
CA ALA A 211 10.69 9.15 -3.86
C ALA A 211 10.28 8.08 -4.89
N LYS A 212 9.02 7.65 -4.88
CA LYS A 212 8.53 6.64 -5.82
C LYS A 212 8.47 7.12 -7.26
N VAL A 213 8.05 8.38 -7.47
CA VAL A 213 8.04 9.00 -8.80
C VAL A 213 9.46 9.11 -9.37
N ILE A 214 10.43 9.50 -8.52
CA ILE A 214 11.84 9.62 -8.91
C ILE A 214 12.44 8.26 -9.26
N GLU A 215 12.18 7.21 -8.47
CA GLU A 215 12.64 5.84 -8.75
C GLU A 215 12.17 5.36 -10.14
N ASN A 216 10.88 5.55 -10.45
CA ASN A 216 10.32 5.14 -11.74
C ASN A 216 10.88 5.99 -12.88
N SER A 217 10.98 7.31 -12.70
CA SER A 217 11.52 8.21 -13.72
C SER A 217 12.98 7.91 -14.05
N GLN A 218 13.80 7.62 -13.04
CA GLN A 218 15.20 7.24 -13.22
C GLN A 218 15.31 5.95 -14.05
N ARG A 219 14.47 4.94 -13.76
CA ARG A 219 14.45 3.68 -14.51
C ARG A 219 14.13 3.92 -15.98
N ASP A 220 13.08 4.68 -16.26
CA ASP A 220 12.62 4.95 -17.62
C ASP A 220 13.67 5.72 -18.43
N ILE A 221 14.29 6.74 -17.83
CA ILE A 221 15.36 7.52 -18.49
C ILE A 221 16.56 6.62 -18.82
N ASN A 222 16.97 5.74 -17.91
CA ASN A 222 18.09 4.83 -18.16
C ASN A 222 17.78 3.82 -19.27
N ILE A 223 16.55 3.28 -19.31
CA ILE A 223 16.13 2.38 -20.39
C ILE A 223 16.12 3.11 -21.73
N ALA A 224 15.55 4.32 -21.78
CA ALA A 224 15.53 5.14 -22.99
C ALA A 224 16.95 5.44 -23.49
N PHE A 225 17.86 5.80 -22.58
CA PHE A 225 19.26 6.06 -22.91
C PHE A 225 19.95 4.82 -23.50
N MET A 226 19.79 3.64 -22.88
CA MET A 226 20.39 2.40 -23.38
C MET A 226 19.81 1.98 -24.74
N ASN A 227 18.50 2.21 -24.96
CA ASN A 227 17.87 1.95 -26.25
C ASN A 227 18.43 2.85 -27.36
N GLU A 228 18.64 4.15 -27.10
CA GLU A 228 19.25 5.06 -28.06
C GLU A 228 20.69 4.68 -28.40
N LEU A 229 21.50 4.31 -27.39
CA LEU A 229 22.86 3.80 -27.64
C LEU A 229 22.86 2.55 -28.51
N SER A 230 21.95 1.61 -28.27
CA SER A 230 21.81 0.39 -29.07
C SER A 230 21.51 0.68 -30.54
N ILE A 231 20.63 1.65 -30.82
CA ILE A 231 20.32 2.08 -32.19
C ILE A 231 21.55 2.71 -32.87
N ILE A 232 22.30 3.55 -32.16
CA ILE A 232 23.51 4.20 -32.68
C ILE A 232 24.60 3.17 -32.98
N PHE A 233 24.89 2.28 -32.03
CA PHE A 233 25.92 1.25 -32.18
C PHE A 233 25.62 0.28 -33.31
N ASN A 234 24.36 -0.13 -33.47
CA ASN A 234 23.92 -0.95 -34.59
C ASN A 234 24.21 -0.25 -35.94
N LYS A 235 23.88 1.04 -36.08
CA LYS A 235 24.19 1.83 -37.29
C LYS A 235 25.69 1.97 -37.57
N MET A 236 26.52 1.89 -36.53
CA MET A 236 27.99 1.96 -36.62
C MET A 236 28.64 0.59 -36.80
N GLY A 237 27.87 -0.51 -36.80
CA GLY A 237 28.40 -1.88 -36.83
C GLY A 237 29.12 -2.30 -35.54
N ILE A 238 28.82 -1.64 -34.42
CA ILE A 238 29.34 -1.98 -33.09
C ILE A 238 28.31 -2.92 -32.43
N ASP A 239 28.76 -4.11 -32.03
CA ASP A 239 27.93 -5.08 -31.31
C ASP A 239 27.73 -4.62 -29.85
N THR A 240 26.48 -4.58 -29.41
CA THR A 240 26.08 -4.17 -28.06
C THR A 240 26.09 -5.32 -27.05
N GLN A 241 26.39 -6.55 -27.49
CA GLN A 241 26.53 -7.74 -26.64
C GLN A 241 27.97 -8.29 -26.56
N ALA A 242 28.94 -7.64 -27.23
CA ALA A 242 30.34 -8.05 -27.24
C ALA A 242 31.07 -7.74 -25.92
#